data_AF-A0A9N9XEK8-F1
#
_entry.id   AF-A0A9N9XEK8-F1
#
_cell.length_a   1.000
_cell.length_b   1.000
_cell.length_c   1.000
_cell.angle_alpha   90.00
_cell.angle_beta   90.00
_cell.angle_gamma   90.00
#
_symmetry.space_group_name_H-M   'P 1'
#
loop_
_entity.id
_entity.type
_entity.pdbx_description
1 polymer ?
#
loop_
_entity_poly.entity_id
_entity_poly.type
_entity_poly.pdbx_seq_one_letter_code
_entity_poly.pdbx_strand_id
1 'polypeptide(L)'
;MSPLLFNMYSEAIFEEALLSQSEGIIINGRSINNIRYVDDTVVMASSAEQLQLLLNKTNSFCKKYGLKMNIKKTKYMIIAKKTNIPTNIHLGNVPIEKFDTYKYLGTCIL
;
A
#
# COMPACT_ATOMS: atom_id res chain seq x y z
N MET A 1 -22.01 3.31 -9.82
CA MET A 1 -21.71 3.83 -8.46
C MET A 1 -21.40 5.30 -8.57
N SER A 2 -21.92 6.14 -7.68
CA SER A 2 -21.46 7.52 -7.59
C SER A 2 -20.03 7.54 -7.01
N PRO A 3 -19.19 8.53 -7.37
CA PRO A 3 -17.81 8.61 -6.85
C PRO A 3 -17.74 8.64 -5.32
N LEU A 4 -18.64 9.39 -4.68
CA LEU A 4 -18.71 9.48 -3.22
C LEU A 4 -18.97 8.11 -2.57
N LEU A 5 -19.93 7.36 -3.11
CA LEU A 5 -20.30 6.06 -2.55
C LEU A 5 -19.21 5.01 -2.77
N PHE A 6 -18.52 5.06 -3.92
CA PHE A 6 -17.36 4.20 -4.17
C PHE A 6 -16.22 4.47 -3.19
N ASN A 7 -15.93 5.75 -2.90
CA ASN A 7 -14.88 6.13 -1.95
C ASN A 7 -15.21 5.66 -0.53
N MET A 8 -16.43 5.94 -0.04
CA MET A 8 -16.88 5.48 1.27
C MET A 8 -16.81 3.94 1.40
N TYR A 9 -17.24 3.22 0.36
CA TYR A 9 -17.22 1.76 0.35
C TYR A 9 -15.79 1.21 0.37
N SER A 10 -14.91 1.76 -0.46
CA SER A 10 -13.51 1.35 -0.52
C SER A 10 -12.80 1.64 0.80
N GLU A 11 -13.05 2.81 1.39
CA GLU A 11 -12.46 3.22 2.67
C GLU A 11 -12.82 2.26 3.81
N ALA A 12 -14.08 1.86 3.93
CA ALA A 12 -14.52 0.87 4.93
C ALA A 12 -13.78 -0.47 4.76
N ILE A 13 -13.56 -0.92 3.53
CA ILE A 13 -12.86 -2.17 3.24
C ILE A 13 -11.38 -2.08 3.60
N PHE A 14 -10.71 -1.00 3.20
CA PHE A 14 -9.31 -0.78 3.57
C PHE A 14 -9.17 -0.64 5.09
N GLU A 15 -10.13 -0.02 5.76
CA GLU A 15 -10.15 0.15 7.22
C GLU A 15 -10.24 -1.22 7.90
N GLU A 16 -11.20 -2.06 7.51
CA GLU A 16 -11.34 -3.43 8.04
C GLU A 16 -10.07 -4.28 7.80
N ALA A 17 -9.47 -4.16 6.61
CA ALA A 17 -8.28 -4.93 6.24
C ALA A 17 -7.03 -4.56 7.06
N LEU A 18 -6.87 -3.28 7.41
CA LEU A 18 -5.62 -2.71 7.93
C LEU A 18 -5.66 -2.35 9.41
N LEU A 19 -6.83 -2.08 10.01
CA LEU A 19 -6.95 -1.73 11.44
C LEU A 19 -6.48 -2.85 12.37
N SER A 20 -6.74 -4.10 11.99
CA SER A 20 -6.41 -5.28 12.80
C SER A 20 -4.95 -5.74 12.67
N GLN A 21 -4.13 -5.00 11.91
CA GLN A 21 -2.77 -5.39 11.57
C GLN A 21 -1.75 -4.69 12.47
N SER A 22 -0.86 -5.48 13.08
CA SER A 22 0.23 -4.98 13.91
C SER A 22 1.43 -4.55 13.07
N GLU A 23 1.54 -5.06 11.84
CA GLU A 23 2.56 -4.69 10.86
C GLU A 23 2.40 -3.23 10.43
N GLY A 24 3.51 -2.53 10.22
CA GLY A 24 3.50 -1.11 9.89
C GLY A 24 4.82 -0.42 10.23
N ILE A 25 4.80 0.91 10.26
CA ILE A 25 5.89 1.74 10.73
C ILE A 25 5.52 2.28 12.11
N ILE A 26 6.41 2.10 13.09
CA ILE A 26 6.17 2.61 14.45
C ILE A 26 6.60 4.08 14.52
N ILE A 27 5.66 4.97 14.81
CA ILE A 27 5.89 6.40 15.04
C ILE A 27 5.32 6.75 16.41
N ASN A 28 6.17 7.24 17.32
CA ASN A 28 5.79 7.60 18.70
C ASN A 28 5.00 6.48 19.43
N GLY A 29 5.43 5.23 19.27
CA GLY A 29 4.78 4.07 19.89
C GLY A 29 3.47 3.62 19.23
N ARG A 30 3.05 4.25 18.11
CA ARG A 30 1.87 3.85 17.34
C ARG A 30 2.29 3.21 16.02
N SER A 31 1.69 2.07 15.67
CA SER A 31 1.89 1.47 14.36
C SER A 31 1.03 2.21 13.32
N ILE A 32 1.67 2.69 12.26
CA ILE A 32 1.02 3.33 11.11
C ILE A 32 1.34 2.48 9.89
N ASN A 33 0.30 1.91 9.29
CA ASN A 33 0.46 0.99 8.16
C ASN A 33 -0.19 1.50 6.87
N ASN A 34 -0.93 2.62 6.92
CA ASN A 34 -1.50 3.23 5.74
C ASN A 34 -1.72 4.74 5.88
N ILE A 35 -1.74 5.43 4.75
CA ILE A 35 -2.19 6.82 4.57
C ILE A 35 -3.18 6.82 3.40
N ARG A 36 -4.28 7.58 3.52
CA ARG A 36 -5.34 7.63 2.50
C ARG A 36 -5.61 9.05 2.08
N TYR A 37 -5.84 9.26 0.79
CA TYR A 37 -6.23 10.54 0.24
C TYR A 37 -7.16 10.33 -0.96
N VAL A 38 -8.41 10.78 -0.83
CA VAL A 38 -9.46 10.63 -1.86
C VAL A 38 -9.56 9.16 -2.31
N ASP A 39 -9.19 8.84 -3.55
CA ASP A 39 -9.26 7.51 -4.14
C ASP A 39 -7.92 6.73 -4.04
N ASP A 40 -6.87 7.36 -3.50
CA ASP A 40 -5.55 6.75 -3.35
C ASP A 40 -5.31 6.26 -1.91
N THR A 41 -4.74 5.06 -1.79
CA THR A 41 -4.30 4.47 -0.51
C THR A 41 -2.84 4.04 -0.63
N VAL A 42 -2.02 4.51 0.31
CA VAL A 42 -0.62 4.11 0.47
C VAL A 42 -0.55 3.13 1.64
N VAL A 43 0.02 1.95 1.40
CA VAL A 43 0.32 0.94 2.44
C VAL A 43 1.82 0.96 2.72
N MET A 44 2.20 0.93 3.99
CA MET A 44 3.59 1.10 4.43
C MET A 44 3.94 0.10 5.53
N ALA A 45 5.19 -0.36 5.53
CA ALA A 45 5.72 -1.23 6.56
C ALA A 45 7.22 -1.01 6.75
N SER A 46 7.75 -1.49 7.89
CA SER A 46 9.17 -1.42 8.21
C SER A 46 10.05 -2.40 7.42
N SER A 47 9.46 -3.42 6.79
CA SER A 47 10.17 -4.40 5.94
C SER A 47 9.35 -4.81 4.71
N ALA A 48 10.04 -5.32 3.69
CA ALA A 48 9.41 -5.83 2.47
C ALA A 48 8.46 -7.02 2.76
N GLU A 49 8.82 -7.87 3.73
CA GLU A 49 8.02 -9.02 4.15
C GLU A 49 6.71 -8.58 4.82
N GLN A 50 6.78 -7.60 5.72
CA GLN A 50 5.59 -7.01 6.34
C GLN A 50 4.72 -6.29 5.31
N LEU A 51 5.33 -5.57 4.37
CA LEU A 51 4.60 -4.92 3.28
C LEU A 51 3.87 -5.95 2.41
N GLN A 52 4.52 -7.05 2.07
CA GLN A 52 3.92 -8.15 1.31
C GLN A 52 2.73 -8.77 2.06
N LEU A 53 2.83 -8.92 3.38
CA LEU A 53 1.75 -9.43 4.23
C LEU A 53 0.55 -8.48 4.26
N LEU A 54 0.79 -7.19 4.45
CA LEU A 54 -0.27 -6.16 4.40
C LEU A 54 -0.94 -6.10 3.03
N LEU A 55 -0.17 -6.17 1.94
CA LEU A 55 -0.70 -6.21 0.57
C LEU A 55 -1.54 -7.46 0.31
N ASN A 56 -1.09 -8.63 0.76
CA ASN A 56 -1.85 -9.87 0.62
C ASN A 56 -3.19 -9.82 1.37
N LYS A 57 -3.17 -9.32 2.61
CA LYS A 57 -4.38 -9.12 3.41
C LYS A 57 -5.33 -8.14 2.73
N THR A 58 -4.83 -6.97 2.33
CA THR A 58 -5.60 -5.94 1.61
C THR A 58 -6.26 -6.52 0.34
N ASN A 59 -5.49 -7.23 -0.49
CA ASN A 59 -6.01 -7.86 -1.71
C ASN A 59 -7.08 -8.93 -1.42
N SER A 60 -6.93 -9.69 -0.34
CA SER A 60 -7.93 -10.67 0.10
C SER A 60 -9.25 -10.01 0.48
N PHE A 61 -9.19 -8.92 1.25
CA PHE A 61 -10.36 -8.14 1.63
C PHE A 61 -11.02 -7.46 0.43
N CYS A 62 -10.24 -6.86 -0.48
CA CYS A 62 -10.78 -6.34 -1.73
C CYS A 62 -11.59 -7.42 -2.47
N LYS A 63 -11.02 -8.60 -2.67
CA LYS A 63 -11.71 -9.73 -3.35
C LYS A 63 -12.98 -10.17 -2.61
N LYS A 64 -12.93 -10.28 -1.28
CA LYS A 64 -14.08 -10.64 -0.42
C LYS A 64 -15.27 -9.72 -0.66
N TYR A 65 -15.01 -8.43 -0.86
CA TYR A 65 -16.01 -7.39 -1.09
C TYR A 65 -16.20 -7.03 -2.57
N GLY A 66 -15.74 -7.87 -3.50
CA GLY A 66 -15.94 -7.65 -4.94
C GLY A 66 -15.12 -6.52 -5.56
N LEU A 67 -14.15 -5.96 -4.83
CA LEU A 67 -13.16 -5.01 -5.34
C LEU A 67 -11.96 -5.75 -5.94
N LYS A 68 -11.37 -5.14 -6.96
CA LYS A 68 -10.14 -5.62 -7.59
C LYS A 68 -9.08 -4.53 -7.58
N MET A 69 -7.96 -4.81 -6.93
CA MET A 69 -6.80 -3.93 -6.98
C MET A 69 -6.25 -3.84 -8.41
N ASN A 70 -6.02 -2.62 -8.89
CA ASN A 70 -5.49 -2.37 -10.22
C ASN A 70 -3.97 -2.41 -10.21
N ILE A 71 -3.40 -3.58 -10.51
CA ILE A 71 -1.95 -3.78 -10.50
C ILE A 71 -1.17 -2.83 -11.41
N LYS A 72 -1.75 -2.37 -12.52
CA LYS A 72 -1.08 -1.42 -13.43
C LYS A 72 -0.95 -0.03 -12.81
N LYS A 73 -1.82 0.31 -11.86
CA LYS A 73 -1.78 1.57 -11.11
C LYS A 73 -1.07 1.43 -9.77
N THR A 74 -0.96 0.22 -9.22
CA THR A 74 -0.23 -0.04 -7.97
C THR A 74 1.27 -0.08 -8.24
N LYS A 75 2.01 0.70 -7.47
CA LYS A 75 3.48 0.77 -7.52
C LYS A 75 4.00 0.65 -6.09
N TYR A 76 5.27 0.31 -5.92
CA TYR A 76 5.92 0.37 -4.61
C TYR A 76 7.28 1.05 -4.68
N MET A 77 7.72 1.59 -3.54
CA MET A 77 9.00 2.26 -3.38
C MET A 77 9.62 1.84 -2.04
N ILE A 78 10.95 1.88 -1.95
CA ILE A 78 11.68 1.60 -0.72
C ILE A 78 12.40 2.85 -0.30
N ILE A 79 12.13 3.31 0.92
CA ILE A 79 12.81 4.45 1.53
C ILE A 79 13.85 3.89 2.49
N ALA A 80 15.12 3.90 2.09
CA ALA A 80 16.22 3.39 2.91
C ALA A 80 17.53 4.13 2.63
N LYS A 81 18.40 4.22 3.65
CA LYS A 81 19.76 4.78 3.48
C LYS A 81 20.64 3.98 2.51
N LYS A 82 20.39 2.67 2.37
CA LYS A 82 21.04 1.82 1.38
C LYS A 82 20.23 1.81 0.09
N THR A 83 20.91 2.08 -1.02
CA THR A 83 20.36 1.94 -2.37
C THR A 83 20.41 0.47 -2.81
N ASN A 84 19.56 0.10 -3.78
CA ASN A 84 19.51 -1.25 -4.38
C ASN A 84 19.23 -2.41 -3.40
N ILE A 85 18.23 -2.27 -2.53
CA ILE A 85 17.72 -3.44 -1.79
C ILE A 85 16.92 -4.30 -2.79
N PRO A 86 17.36 -5.53 -3.11
CA PRO A 86 16.63 -6.41 -4.00
C PRO A 86 15.35 -6.84 -3.29
N THR A 87 14.22 -6.39 -3.81
CA THR A 87 12.90 -6.74 -3.30
C THR A 87 12.01 -7.13 -4.43
N ASN A 88 11.16 -8.12 -4.19
CA ASN A 88 10.20 -8.58 -5.16
C ASN A 88 8.83 -8.61 -4.49
N ILE A 89 8.09 -7.51 -4.63
CA ILE A 89 6.73 -7.37 -4.10
C ILE A 89 5.74 -7.82 -5.17
N HIS A 90 4.79 -8.65 -4.78
CA HIS A 90 3.79 -9.24 -5.67
C HIS A 90 2.39 -8.91 -5.21
N LEU A 91 1.46 -8.86 -6.16
CA LEU A 91 0.02 -8.88 -5.90
C LEU A 91 -0.55 -10.20 -6.42
N GLY A 92 -0.68 -11.19 -5.52
CA GLY A 92 -0.89 -12.57 -5.94
C GLY A 92 0.36 -13.11 -6.62
N ASN A 93 0.25 -13.55 -7.88
CA ASN A 93 1.38 -14.11 -8.65
C ASN A 93 2.02 -13.10 -9.61
N VAL A 94 1.60 -11.83 -9.58
CA VAL A 94 2.08 -10.83 -10.54
C VAL A 94 2.98 -9.82 -9.79
N PRO A 95 4.21 -9.57 -10.28
CA PRO A 95 5.10 -8.60 -9.65
C PRO A 95 4.56 -7.18 -9.81
N ILE A 96 4.73 -6.37 -8.77
CA ILE A 96 4.40 -4.94 -8.77
C ILE A 96 5.62 -4.17 -9.27
N GLU A 97 5.41 -3.12 -10.06
CA GLU A 97 6.48 -2.25 -10.53
C GLU A 97 7.10 -1.47 -9.35
N LYS A 98 8.44 -1.50 -9.26
CA LYS A 98 9.22 -0.70 -8.30
C LYS A 98 9.49 0.69 -8.89
N PHE A 99 9.31 1.73 -8.09
CA PHE A 99 9.85 3.05 -8.37
C PHE A 99 11.17 3.26 -7.65
N ASP A 100 12.20 3.67 -8.40
CA ASP A 100 13.51 4.04 -7.85
C ASP A 100 13.63 5.53 -7.54
N THR A 101 12.74 6.36 -8.09
CA THR A 101 12.72 7.82 -7.86
C THR A 101 11.29 8.34 -8.01
N TYR A 102 10.82 9.10 -7.02
CA TYR A 102 9.55 9.81 -7.10
C TYR A 102 9.80 11.31 -7.19
N LYS A 103 9.37 11.94 -8.30
CA LYS A 103 9.54 13.38 -8.50
C LYS A 103 8.28 14.13 -8.06
N TYR A 104 8.34 14.75 -6.88
CA TYR A 104 7.25 15.59 -6.37
C TYR A 104 7.57 17.08 -6.60
N LEU A 105 6.73 17.75 -7.39
CA LEU A 105 6.84 19.20 -7.69
C LEU A 105 8.23 19.67 -8.17
N GLY A 106 8.95 18.83 -8.91
CA GLY A 106 10.29 19.14 -9.41
C GLY A 106 11.44 18.57 -8.57
N THR A 107 11.17 18.16 -7.35
CA THR A 107 12.16 17.57 -6.44
C THR A 107 12.15 16.06 -6.53
N CYS A 108 13.30 15.45 -6.81
CA CYS A 108 13.46 14.00 -6.73
C CYS A 108 13.57 13.59 -5.27
N ILE A 109 12.62 12.77 -4.83
CA ILE A 109 12.71 12.02 -3.58
C ILE A 109 13.41 10.71 -3.93
N LEU A 110 14.62 10.57 -3.40
CA LEU A 110 15.50 9.39 -3.48
C LEU A 110 15.33 8.52 -2.23
#